data_AF-A0A519N687-F1
#
_entry.id   AF-A0A519N687-F1
#
_cell.length_a   1.000
_cell.length_b   1.000
_cell.length_c   1.000
_cell.angle_alpha   90.00
_cell.angle_beta   90.00
_cell.angle_gamma   90.00
#
_symmetry.space_group_name_H-M   'P 1'
#
loop_
_entity.id
_entity.type
_entity.pdbx_description
1 polymer ?
#
loop_
_entity_poly.entity_id
_entity_poly.type
_entity_poly.pdbx_seq_one_letter_code
_entity_poly.pdbx_strand_id
1 'polypeptide(L)'
;MFNFFKPKKEDLILQYADGTKLHKLMRYSDGYKLMSADDNTDYKAGKFKPVRDFESFDDFWTFFISDAKWFLNYPQQGEVSYDTVNLAPNILSETNKVRISGNFTFSEYERLHQWDNFIYKNVKPDDFIQPCFNCRNNVHYNPRYPKYICGQCQSLLTDATGRPVEYFNTGWSGTGCKGYFAGTNQKEEYNSDTCYIADKSFTAEEARFGGIVIQAKE
;
A
#
# COMPACT_ATOMS: atom_id res chain seq x y z
N MET A 1 8.06 -37.03 30.96
CA MET A 1 6.70 -36.50 30.73
C MET A 1 6.87 -35.20 29.97
N PHE A 2 6.76 -35.23 28.64
CA PHE A 2 6.93 -34.04 27.82
C PHE A 2 5.67 -33.18 27.98
N ASN A 3 5.80 -32.04 28.66
CA ASN A 3 4.77 -31.02 28.65
C ASN A 3 4.72 -30.45 27.23
N PHE A 4 3.76 -30.93 26.42
CA PHE A 4 3.44 -30.29 25.16
C PHE A 4 2.94 -28.88 25.48
N PHE A 5 3.76 -27.87 25.15
CA PHE A 5 3.34 -26.49 25.19
C PHE A 5 2.13 -26.35 24.27
N LYS A 6 0.95 -26.08 24.84
CA LYS A 6 -0.27 -25.84 24.08
C LYS A 6 -0.30 -24.34 23.77
N PRO A 7 -0.15 -23.93 22.51
CA PRO A 7 -0.05 -22.51 22.16
C PRO A 7 -1.33 -21.80 22.54
N LYS A 8 -1.20 -20.63 23.15
CA LYS A 8 -2.30 -19.78 23.56
C LYS A 8 -2.64 -18.77 22.46
N LYS A 9 -3.72 -18.00 22.63
CA LYS A 9 -4.12 -16.97 21.66
C LYS A 9 -3.02 -15.90 21.48
N GLU A 10 -2.25 -15.65 22.53
CA GLU A 10 -1.14 -14.68 22.53
C GLU A 10 0.09 -15.16 21.74
N ASP A 11 0.12 -16.44 21.33
CA ASP A 11 1.18 -17.00 20.50
C ASP A 11 0.89 -16.87 19.00
N LEU A 12 -0.29 -16.39 18.60
CA LEU A 12 -0.64 -16.14 17.20
C LEU A 12 0.08 -14.87 16.72
N ILE A 13 0.94 -15.05 15.71
CA ILE A 13 1.70 -13.96 15.10
C ILE A 13 0.92 -13.38 13.93
N LEU A 14 0.54 -14.23 12.96
CA LEU A 14 -0.12 -13.82 11.72
C LEU A 14 -1.21 -14.81 11.34
N GLN A 15 -2.35 -14.31 10.85
CA GLN A 15 -3.36 -15.12 10.17
C GLN A 15 -3.72 -14.51 8.82
N TYR A 16 -3.80 -15.34 7.78
CA TYR A 16 -4.07 -14.92 6.41
C TYR A 16 -4.74 -16.05 5.62
N ALA A 17 -5.36 -15.75 4.48
CA ALA A 17 -5.88 -16.76 3.56
C ALA A 17 -5.06 -16.80 2.27
N ASP A 18 -4.86 -17.96 1.64
CA ASP A 18 -4.16 -18.10 0.35
C ASP A 18 -5.12 -18.31 -0.85
N GLY A 19 -6.38 -17.92 -0.67
CA GLY A 19 -7.46 -18.12 -1.63
C GLY A 19 -8.24 -19.43 -1.44
N THR A 20 -7.62 -20.49 -0.91
CA THR A 20 -8.30 -21.77 -0.65
C THR A 20 -8.30 -22.18 0.81
N LYS A 21 -7.23 -21.85 1.53
CA LYS A 21 -7.01 -22.23 2.92
C LYS A 21 -6.79 -21.00 3.78
N LEU A 22 -7.03 -21.18 5.08
CA LEU A 22 -6.71 -20.18 6.08
C LEU A 22 -5.52 -20.66 6.90
N HIS A 23 -4.54 -19.78 7.04
CA HIS A 23 -3.26 -20.03 7.66
C HIS A 23 -3.09 -19.24 8.96
N LYS A 24 -2.37 -19.83 9.90
CA LYS A 24 -1.94 -19.22 11.17
C LYS A 24 -0.46 -19.51 11.40
N LEU A 25 0.34 -18.45 11.53
CA LEU A 25 1.67 -18.56 12.08
C LEU A 25 1.60 -18.48 13.60
N MET A 26 2.01 -19.55 14.27
CA MET A 26 2.01 -19.65 15.73
C MET A 26 3.44 -19.73 16.24
N ARG A 27 3.75 -19.02 17.33
CA ARG A 27 5.02 -19.13 18.06
C ARG A 27 4.95 -20.27 19.08
N TYR A 28 6.03 -21.03 19.19
CA TYR A 28 6.22 -22.10 20.16
C TYR A 28 7.57 -21.93 20.85
N SER A 29 7.83 -22.73 21.89
CA SER A 29 9.13 -22.74 22.57
C SER A 29 10.29 -23.20 21.68
N ASP A 30 10.01 -23.97 20.63
CA ASP A 30 10.97 -24.59 19.71
C ASP A 30 11.02 -23.90 18.32
N GLY A 31 10.38 -22.75 18.16
CA GLY A 31 10.36 -22.00 16.89
C GLY A 31 8.96 -21.54 16.49
N TYR A 32 8.68 -21.55 15.20
CA TYR A 32 7.41 -21.09 14.63
C TYR A 32 6.80 -22.18 13.76
N LYS A 33 5.48 -22.34 13.80
CA LYS A 33 4.77 -23.33 12.98
C LYS A 33 3.63 -22.66 12.23
N LEU A 34 3.62 -22.86 10.92
CA LEU A 34 2.52 -22.48 10.06
C LEU A 34 1.49 -23.61 10.07
N MET A 35 0.29 -23.25 10.48
CA MET A 35 -0.84 -24.14 10.61
C MET A 35 -1.91 -23.77 9.59
N SER A 36 -2.57 -24.73 8.96
CA SER A 36 -3.60 -24.47 7.95
C SER A 36 -4.91 -25.19 8.26
N ALA A 37 -6.02 -24.53 7.96
CA ALA A 37 -7.35 -25.13 7.87
C ALA A 37 -7.70 -25.32 6.38
N ASP A 38 -8.20 -26.51 6.03
CA ASP A 38 -8.46 -26.89 4.64
C ASP A 38 -9.68 -26.17 4.03
N ASP A 39 -10.65 -25.76 4.87
CA ASP A 39 -11.82 -24.98 4.47
C ASP A 39 -12.38 -24.11 5.63
N ASN A 40 -13.46 -23.36 5.35
CA ASN A 40 -14.13 -22.51 6.36
C ASN A 40 -14.82 -23.31 7.48
N THR A 41 -15.17 -24.58 7.23
CA THR A 41 -15.77 -25.46 8.24
C THR A 41 -14.72 -25.85 9.27
N ASP A 42 -13.55 -26.30 8.80
CA ASP A 42 -12.39 -26.61 9.62
C ASP A 42 -11.90 -25.37 10.38
N TYR A 43 -11.90 -24.20 9.72
CA TYR A 43 -11.60 -22.93 10.39
C TYR A 43 -12.51 -22.67 11.59
N LYS A 44 -13.83 -22.70 11.39
CA LYS A 44 -14.82 -22.46 12.46
C LYS A 44 -14.75 -23.50 13.56
N ALA A 45 -14.37 -24.73 13.21
CA ALA A 45 -14.14 -25.81 14.17
C ALA A 45 -12.77 -25.74 14.87
N GLY A 46 -11.91 -24.76 14.52
CA GLY A 46 -10.56 -24.64 15.07
C GLY A 46 -9.62 -25.77 14.65
N LYS A 47 -9.92 -26.48 13.57
CA LYS A 47 -9.14 -27.61 13.04
C LYS A 47 -8.03 -27.09 12.14
N PHE A 48 -6.87 -26.88 12.75
CA PHE A 48 -5.65 -26.50 12.03
C PHE A 48 -4.64 -27.65 12.09
N LYS A 49 -3.98 -27.92 10.97
CA LYS A 49 -2.91 -28.91 10.85
C LYS A 49 -1.58 -28.20 10.62
N PRO A 50 -0.46 -28.67 11.21
CA PRO A 50 0.85 -28.12 10.88
C PRO A 50 1.18 -28.42 9.42
N VAL A 51 1.68 -27.41 8.72
CA VAL A 51 2.08 -27.50 7.31
C VAL A 51 3.56 -27.22 7.13
N ARG A 52 4.14 -26.36 7.98
CA ARG A 52 5.56 -26.04 7.92
C ARG A 52 6.08 -25.52 9.25
N ASP A 53 7.31 -25.88 9.58
CA ASP A 53 8.04 -25.38 10.74
C ASP A 53 9.15 -24.43 10.27
N PHE A 54 9.46 -23.43 11.11
CA PHE A 54 10.50 -22.43 10.90
C PHE A 54 11.31 -22.27 12.19
N GLU A 55 12.63 -22.19 12.05
CA GLU A 55 13.54 -22.01 13.19
C GLU A 55 13.42 -20.60 13.77
N SER A 56 13.21 -19.60 12.90
CA SER A 56 13.05 -18.20 13.27
C SER A 56 11.87 -17.51 12.57
N PHE A 57 11.51 -16.33 13.08
CA PHE A 57 10.54 -15.47 12.41
C PHE A 57 11.04 -14.99 11.04
N ASP A 58 12.35 -14.75 10.90
CA ASP A 58 12.95 -14.28 9.64
C ASP A 58 12.90 -15.36 8.55
N ASP A 59 13.03 -16.64 8.91
CA ASP A 59 12.84 -17.76 7.96
C ASP A 59 11.41 -17.80 7.44
N PHE A 60 10.45 -17.65 8.35
CA PHE A 60 9.04 -17.51 7.97
C PHE A 60 8.83 -16.29 7.07
N TRP A 61 9.36 -15.13 7.46
CA TRP A 61 9.15 -13.90 6.73
C TRP A 61 9.69 -14.01 5.31
N THR A 62 10.91 -14.52 5.15
CA THR A 62 11.55 -14.79 3.85
C THR A 62 10.70 -15.72 2.98
N PHE A 63 10.13 -16.77 3.57
CA PHE A 63 9.18 -17.64 2.89
C PHE A 63 7.91 -16.89 2.47
N PHE A 64 7.34 -16.11 3.38
CA PHE A 64 6.08 -15.39 3.20
C PHE A 64 6.16 -14.34 2.09
N ILE A 65 7.30 -13.66 1.95
CA ILE A 65 7.53 -12.62 0.93
C ILE A 65 8.24 -13.12 -0.32
N SER A 66 8.36 -14.43 -0.50
CA SER A 66 9.09 -15.02 -1.64
C SER A 66 8.49 -14.65 -3.01
N ASP A 67 7.21 -14.28 -3.04
CA ASP A 67 6.57 -13.64 -4.19
C ASP A 67 6.75 -12.11 -4.13
N ALA A 68 7.21 -11.49 -5.22
CA ALA A 68 7.31 -10.04 -5.34
C ALA A 68 5.97 -9.29 -5.13
N LYS A 69 4.85 -9.98 -5.36
CA LYS A 69 3.48 -9.50 -5.10
C LYS A 69 2.83 -10.20 -3.89
N TRP A 70 3.62 -10.59 -2.88
CA TRP A 70 3.15 -11.23 -1.64
C TRP A 70 1.92 -10.54 -1.01
N PHE A 71 1.86 -9.21 -1.09
CA PHE A 71 0.78 -8.40 -0.52
C PHE A 71 -0.59 -8.64 -1.20
N LEU A 72 -0.63 -9.28 -2.37
CA LEU A 72 -1.85 -9.67 -3.08
C LEU A 72 -2.32 -11.09 -2.71
N ASN A 73 -1.38 -11.99 -2.46
CA ASN A 73 -1.66 -13.42 -2.35
C ASN A 73 -2.31 -13.82 -1.02
N TYR A 74 -2.25 -12.91 -0.04
CA TYR A 74 -2.59 -13.23 1.34
C TYR A 74 -3.66 -12.28 1.90
N PRO A 75 -4.88 -12.24 1.32
CA PRO A 75 -5.95 -11.40 1.85
C PRO A 75 -6.21 -11.75 3.32
N GLN A 76 -6.20 -10.71 4.14
CA GLN A 76 -6.45 -10.83 5.57
C GLN A 76 -7.95 -11.11 5.81
N GLN A 77 -8.28 -12.03 6.73
CA GLN A 77 -9.68 -12.37 7.08
C GLN A 77 -9.92 -12.47 8.59
N GLY A 78 -10.95 -11.75 9.08
CA GLY A 78 -11.57 -11.92 10.42
C GLY A 78 -11.17 -10.88 11.49
N GLU A 79 -11.74 -11.02 12.70
CA GLU A 79 -11.15 -10.45 13.93
C GLU A 79 -9.89 -11.24 14.24
N VAL A 80 -8.75 -10.70 13.83
CA VAL A 80 -7.50 -11.43 13.92
C VAL A 80 -6.65 -10.83 15.03
N SER A 81 -6.21 -11.72 15.93
CA SER A 81 -5.17 -11.40 16.91
C SER A 81 -3.85 -11.49 16.18
N TYR A 82 -3.09 -10.40 16.16
CA TYR A 82 -1.79 -10.38 15.53
C TYR A 82 -0.75 -9.74 16.45
N ASP A 83 0.49 -10.17 16.31
CA ASP A 83 1.63 -9.48 16.89
C ASP A 83 2.06 -8.31 15.98
N THR A 84 1.21 -7.28 15.94
CA THR A 84 1.41 -6.09 15.10
C THR A 84 2.72 -5.36 15.39
N VAL A 85 3.25 -5.49 16.61
CA VAL A 85 4.50 -4.86 17.03
C VAL A 85 5.67 -5.54 16.33
N ASN A 86 5.71 -6.88 16.34
CA ASN A 86 6.80 -7.63 15.72
C ASN A 86 6.68 -7.70 14.19
N LEU A 87 5.47 -7.62 13.63
CA LEU A 87 5.27 -7.62 12.18
C LEU A 87 5.53 -6.25 11.52
N ALA A 88 5.35 -5.15 12.27
CA ALA A 88 5.40 -3.80 11.71
C ALA A 88 6.71 -3.45 10.96
N PRO A 89 7.92 -3.71 11.50
CA PRO A 89 9.16 -3.36 10.79
C PRO A 89 9.30 -4.08 9.45
N ASN A 90 8.95 -5.37 9.43
CA ASN A 90 9.02 -6.22 8.25
C ASN A 90 8.01 -5.80 7.18
N ILE A 91 6.75 -5.61 7.57
CA ILE A 91 5.71 -5.14 6.64
C ILE A 91 6.08 -3.78 6.08
N LEU A 92 6.44 -2.81 6.93
CA LEU A 92 6.84 -1.47 6.50
C LEU A 92 8.00 -1.51 5.50
N SER A 93 9.02 -2.30 5.78
CA SER A 93 10.19 -2.45 4.90
C SER A 93 9.76 -2.93 3.51
N GLU A 94 8.97 -4.01 3.45
CA GLU A 94 8.53 -4.58 2.18
C GLU A 94 7.52 -3.70 1.44
N THR A 95 6.59 -3.07 2.13
CA THR A 95 5.62 -2.17 1.48
C THR A 95 6.31 -0.91 0.96
N ASN A 96 7.35 -0.40 1.65
CA ASN A 96 8.19 0.67 1.14
C ASN A 96 8.98 0.25 -0.12
N LYS A 97 9.51 -0.97 -0.19
CA LYS A 97 10.17 -1.47 -1.42
C LYS A 97 9.21 -1.46 -2.62
N VAL A 98 7.95 -1.84 -2.43
CA VAL A 98 6.91 -1.77 -3.48
C VAL A 98 6.66 -0.33 -3.91
N ARG A 99 6.55 0.62 -2.98
CA ARG A 99 6.39 2.06 -3.31
C ARG A 99 7.61 2.64 -4.03
N ILE A 100 8.81 2.22 -3.63
CA ILE A 100 10.09 2.63 -4.23
C ILE A 100 10.26 2.06 -5.65
N SER A 101 9.74 0.87 -5.94
CA SER A 101 9.75 0.35 -7.30
C SER A 101 8.78 1.11 -8.21
N GLY A 102 7.64 1.57 -7.67
CA GLY A 102 6.58 2.22 -8.43
C GLY A 102 5.80 1.26 -9.35
N ASN A 103 6.08 -0.04 -9.28
CA ASN A 103 5.48 -1.07 -10.15
C ASN A 103 4.26 -1.70 -9.46
N PHE A 104 3.17 -0.94 -9.43
CA PHE A 104 1.88 -1.40 -8.90
C PHE A 104 0.73 -0.71 -9.66
N THR A 105 -0.41 -1.38 -9.76
CA THR A 105 -1.68 -0.75 -10.15
C THR A 105 -2.37 -0.09 -8.93
N PHE A 106 -3.43 0.70 -9.14
CA PHE A 106 -4.22 1.31 -8.07
C PHE A 106 -4.91 0.20 -7.26
N SER A 107 -5.45 -0.82 -7.94
CA SER A 107 -6.06 -1.98 -7.28
C SER A 107 -5.05 -2.78 -6.44
N GLU A 108 -3.81 -2.89 -6.90
CA GLU A 108 -2.72 -3.51 -6.15
C GLU A 108 -2.31 -2.64 -4.96
N TYR A 109 -2.22 -1.32 -5.15
CA TYR A 109 -1.93 -0.39 -4.07
C TYR A 109 -2.98 -0.43 -2.96
N GLU A 110 -4.27 -0.57 -3.27
CA GLU A 110 -5.32 -0.73 -2.27
C GLU A 110 -5.08 -1.97 -1.38
N ARG A 111 -4.57 -3.06 -1.96
CA ARG A 111 -4.17 -4.25 -1.19
C ARG A 111 -2.93 -3.98 -0.35
N LEU A 112 -1.93 -3.30 -0.92
CA LEU A 112 -0.75 -2.86 -0.17
C LEU A 112 -1.12 -1.97 1.02
N HIS A 113 -2.06 -1.04 0.84
CA HIS A 113 -2.52 -0.12 1.86
C HIS A 113 -3.30 -0.81 2.99
N GLN A 114 -3.94 -1.95 2.73
CA GLN A 114 -4.53 -2.78 3.79
C GLN A 114 -3.46 -3.27 4.79
N TRP A 115 -2.26 -3.61 4.30
CA TRP A 115 -1.11 -3.95 5.15
C TRP A 115 -0.56 -2.74 5.92
N ASP A 116 -0.52 -1.56 5.30
CA ASP A 116 -0.10 -0.33 5.98
C ASP A 116 -1.08 0.03 7.13
N ASN A 117 -2.40 -0.06 6.89
CA ASN A 117 -3.43 0.18 7.90
C ASN A 117 -3.32 -0.77 9.10
N PHE A 118 -2.87 -1.99 8.83
CA PHE A 118 -2.66 -3.01 9.85
C PHE A 118 -1.52 -2.65 10.82
N ILE A 119 -0.47 -2.00 10.34
CA ILE A 119 0.70 -1.63 11.16
C ILE A 119 0.71 -0.17 11.60
N TYR A 120 -0.25 0.64 11.13
CA TYR A 120 -0.28 2.08 11.29
C TYR A 120 -0.12 2.58 12.74
N LYS A 121 -0.61 1.82 13.73
CA LYS A 121 -0.47 2.17 15.15
C LYS A 121 0.93 1.97 15.72
N ASN A 122 1.77 1.17 15.06
CA ASN A 122 3.11 0.80 15.51
C ASN A 122 4.23 1.43 14.67
N VAL A 123 3.87 2.25 13.68
CA VAL A 123 4.79 2.89 12.74
C VAL A 123 4.52 4.38 12.70
N LYS A 124 5.57 5.20 12.61
CA LYS A 124 5.36 6.65 12.47
C LYS A 124 4.98 6.97 11.03
N PRO A 125 4.08 7.95 10.80
CA PRO A 125 3.73 8.39 9.45
C PRO A 125 4.94 8.72 8.56
N ASP A 126 6.01 9.28 9.13
CA ASP A 126 7.23 9.66 8.41
C ASP A 126 8.11 8.46 7.99
N ASP A 127 7.86 7.26 8.54
CA ASP A 127 8.59 6.06 8.16
C ASP A 127 8.04 5.44 6.85
N PHE A 128 6.84 5.86 6.41
CA PHE A 128 6.30 5.47 5.12
C PHE A 128 6.98 6.29 4.00
N ILE A 129 7.55 5.58 3.02
CA ILE A 129 8.24 6.21 1.90
C ILE A 129 7.29 6.29 0.70
N GLN A 130 7.21 7.48 0.09
CA GLN A 130 6.54 7.68 -1.19
C GLN A 130 7.40 8.54 -2.10
N PRO A 131 7.88 7.99 -3.23
CA PRO A 131 8.53 8.79 -4.26
C PRO A 131 7.52 9.50 -5.16
N CYS A 132 7.87 10.69 -5.66
CA CYS A 132 7.18 11.33 -6.77
C CYS A 132 7.07 10.37 -7.94
N PHE A 133 5.88 10.21 -8.52
CA PHE A 133 5.67 9.22 -9.58
C PHE A 133 6.43 9.56 -10.87
N ASN A 134 6.78 10.84 -11.10
CA ASN A 134 7.58 11.24 -12.24
C ASN A 134 9.10 11.20 -11.98
N CYS A 135 9.61 12.01 -11.06
CA CYS A 135 11.05 12.22 -10.85
C CYS A 135 11.68 11.36 -9.76
N ARG A 136 10.87 10.57 -9.02
CA ARG A 136 11.30 9.69 -7.91
C ARG A 136 11.93 10.40 -6.70
N ASN A 137 11.98 11.73 -6.64
CA ASN A 137 12.31 12.45 -5.42
C ASN A 137 11.31 12.10 -4.31
N ASN A 138 11.77 12.01 -3.06
CA ASN A 138 10.88 11.70 -1.94
C ASN A 138 9.83 12.82 -1.77
N VAL A 139 8.59 12.41 -1.54
CA VAL A 139 7.46 13.30 -1.28
C VAL A 139 6.75 12.87 0.01
N HIS A 140 5.83 13.68 0.50
CA HIS A 140 5.04 13.32 1.66
C HIS A 140 4.19 12.07 1.38
N TYR A 141 4.20 11.10 2.28
CA TYR A 141 3.38 9.90 2.13
C TYR A 141 1.89 10.28 2.10
N ASN A 142 1.20 9.94 1.01
CA ASN A 142 -0.22 10.16 0.84
C ASN A 142 -0.88 8.91 0.26
N PRO A 143 -1.44 8.03 1.11
CA PRO A 143 -1.99 6.76 0.66
C PRO A 143 -3.21 6.92 -0.25
N ARG A 144 -3.85 8.10 -0.29
CA ARG A 144 -4.99 8.35 -1.18
C ARG A 144 -4.57 8.60 -2.61
N TYR A 145 -3.34 9.06 -2.83
CA TYR A 145 -2.84 9.40 -4.16
C TYR A 145 -1.47 8.73 -4.35
N PRO A 146 -1.40 7.41 -4.45
CA PRO A 146 -0.12 6.69 -4.44
C PRO A 146 0.79 7.02 -5.62
N LYS A 147 0.23 7.63 -6.68
CA LYS A 147 0.92 7.98 -7.93
C LYS A 147 1.00 9.49 -8.17
N TYR A 148 0.90 10.32 -7.13
CA TYR A 148 1.00 11.77 -7.30
C TYR A 148 2.42 12.25 -7.63
N ILE A 149 2.50 13.42 -8.27
CA ILE A 149 3.77 14.08 -8.61
C ILE A 149 4.07 15.29 -7.72
N CYS A 150 5.34 15.54 -7.44
CA CYS A 150 5.79 16.68 -6.64
C CYS A 150 5.53 18.03 -7.35
N GLY A 151 5.50 19.13 -6.58
CA GLY A 151 5.26 20.47 -7.12
C GLY A 151 6.24 20.89 -8.23
N GLN A 152 7.50 20.46 -8.18
CA GLN A 152 8.47 20.71 -9.26
C GLN A 152 8.09 20.00 -10.56
N CYS A 153 7.48 18.82 -10.49
CA CYS A 153 6.97 18.15 -11.68
C CYS A 153 5.67 18.79 -12.16
N GLN A 154 4.84 19.30 -11.25
CA GLN A 154 3.62 20.03 -11.63
C GLN A 154 3.93 21.29 -12.44
N SER A 155 5.04 21.99 -12.17
CA SER A 155 5.47 23.14 -12.98
C SER A 155 5.98 22.78 -14.39
N LEU A 156 6.11 21.48 -14.72
CA LEU A 156 6.54 21.01 -16.03
C LEU A 156 5.37 20.51 -16.90
N LEU A 157 4.14 20.62 -16.40
CA LEU A 157 2.97 20.10 -17.09
C LEU A 157 2.70 20.84 -18.39
N THR A 158 2.41 20.07 -19.44
CA THR A 158 1.98 20.59 -20.74
C THR A 158 0.68 19.93 -21.19
N ASP A 159 0.07 20.50 -22.23
CA ASP A 159 -0.88 19.80 -23.09
C ASP A 159 -0.15 18.81 -24.03
N ALA A 160 -0.91 18.16 -24.90
CA ALA A 160 -0.38 17.19 -25.87
C ALA A 160 0.52 17.81 -26.96
N THR A 161 0.50 19.14 -27.11
CA THR A 161 1.34 19.88 -28.08
C THR A 161 2.62 20.43 -27.45
N GLY A 162 2.80 20.24 -26.13
CA GLY A 162 3.92 20.77 -25.37
C GLY A 162 3.69 22.19 -24.83
N ARG A 163 2.47 22.72 -24.93
CA ARG A 163 2.14 24.04 -24.39
C ARG A 163 1.91 23.94 -22.87
N PRO A 164 2.59 24.77 -22.04
CA PRO A 164 2.47 24.69 -20.58
C PRO A 164 1.04 24.88 -20.04
N VAL A 165 0.66 24.07 -19.05
CA VAL A 165 -0.65 24.13 -18.38
C VAL A 165 -0.49 24.14 -16.86
N GLU A 166 -1.46 24.74 -16.18
CA GLU A 166 -1.56 24.83 -14.73
C GLU A 166 -3.01 24.61 -14.28
N TYR A 167 -3.19 24.11 -13.06
CA TYR A 167 -4.50 23.78 -12.53
C TYR A 167 -4.77 24.57 -11.25
N PHE A 168 -6.01 25.05 -11.09
CA PHE A 168 -6.46 25.75 -9.89
C PHE A 168 -7.82 25.24 -9.40
N ASN A 169 -8.03 25.38 -8.08
CA ASN A 169 -9.36 25.21 -7.52
C ASN A 169 -10.27 26.34 -7.99
N THR A 170 -11.54 26.05 -8.26
CA THR A 170 -12.52 27.03 -8.76
C THR A 170 -13.37 27.61 -7.65
N GLY A 171 -13.58 26.87 -6.56
CA GLY A 171 -14.32 27.30 -5.39
C GLY A 171 -13.42 27.98 -4.36
N TRP A 172 -13.95 29.01 -3.69
CA TRP A 172 -13.28 29.69 -2.57
C TRP A 172 -12.83 28.70 -1.48
N SER A 173 -13.62 27.66 -1.21
CA SER A 173 -13.30 26.60 -0.24
C SER A 173 -12.19 25.65 -0.68
N GLY A 174 -11.46 25.94 -1.76
CA GLY A 174 -10.44 25.06 -2.32
C GLY A 174 -11.03 23.85 -3.05
N THR A 175 -12.25 23.98 -3.57
CA THR A 175 -12.97 22.92 -4.28
C THR A 175 -12.96 23.12 -5.79
N GLY A 176 -13.31 22.08 -6.55
CA GLY A 176 -13.21 22.04 -8.01
C GLY A 176 -11.78 21.97 -8.53
N CYS A 177 -11.64 21.67 -9.82
CA CYS A 177 -10.37 21.62 -10.52
C CYS A 177 -10.58 22.16 -11.95
N LYS A 178 -9.80 23.16 -12.34
CA LYS A 178 -9.84 23.75 -13.69
C LYS A 178 -8.44 24.02 -14.21
N GLY A 179 -8.18 23.62 -15.44
CA GLY A 179 -6.93 23.86 -16.14
C GLY A 179 -6.92 25.21 -16.88
N TYR A 180 -5.75 25.81 -16.97
CA TYR A 180 -5.46 27.02 -17.76
C TYR A 180 -4.11 26.88 -18.45
N PHE A 181 -3.91 27.58 -19.55
CA PHE A 181 -2.57 27.71 -20.12
C PHE A 181 -1.72 28.62 -19.22
N ALA A 182 -0.52 28.15 -18.89
CA ALA A 182 0.34 28.86 -17.95
C ALA A 182 0.79 30.22 -18.53
N GLY A 183 0.94 31.20 -17.64
CA GLY A 183 1.32 32.57 -18.03
C GLY A 183 0.17 33.41 -18.62
N THR A 184 -1.05 32.85 -18.72
CA THR A 184 -2.23 33.62 -19.18
C THR A 184 -2.99 34.32 -18.07
N ASN A 185 -2.57 34.15 -16.80
CA ASN A 185 -3.28 34.64 -15.60
C ASN A 185 -4.73 34.14 -15.55
N GLN A 186 -4.93 32.83 -15.77
CA GLN A 186 -6.24 32.17 -15.77
C GLN A 186 -7.24 32.76 -16.78
N LYS A 187 -6.77 33.37 -17.88
CA LYS A 187 -7.63 33.93 -18.94
C LYS A 187 -7.92 32.95 -20.06
N GLU A 188 -7.00 32.02 -20.33
CA GLU A 188 -7.17 31.02 -21.38
C GLU A 188 -7.33 29.64 -20.76
N GLU A 189 -8.54 29.11 -20.85
CA GLU A 189 -8.89 27.83 -20.24
C GLU A 189 -8.26 26.66 -21.00
N TYR A 190 -7.75 25.70 -20.24
CA TYR A 190 -7.39 24.38 -20.74
C TYR A 190 -8.52 23.40 -20.43
N ASN A 191 -9.26 22.99 -21.47
CA ASN A 191 -10.46 22.16 -21.34
C ASN A 191 -10.14 20.65 -21.29
N SER A 192 -9.17 20.27 -20.46
CA SER A 192 -8.86 18.87 -20.16
C SER A 192 -8.26 18.73 -18.76
N ASP A 193 -8.54 17.60 -18.12
CA ASP A 193 -7.87 17.14 -16.89
C ASP A 193 -6.54 16.45 -17.18
N THR A 194 -6.27 16.13 -18.44
CA THR A 194 -5.13 15.32 -18.85
C THR A 194 -3.96 16.22 -19.17
N CYS A 195 -2.82 15.98 -18.55
CA CYS A 195 -1.61 16.77 -18.74
C CYS A 195 -0.40 15.84 -18.88
N TYR A 196 0.71 16.40 -19.35
CA TYR A 196 1.85 15.61 -19.80
C TYR A 196 3.15 16.14 -19.21
N ILE A 197 4.09 15.22 -18.95
CA ILE A 197 5.51 15.53 -18.77
C ILE A 197 6.27 14.59 -19.70
N ALA A 198 6.88 15.16 -20.75
CA ALA A 198 7.46 14.39 -21.84
C ALA A 198 6.43 13.40 -22.44
N ASP A 199 6.69 12.09 -22.35
CA ASP A 199 5.87 11.01 -22.89
C ASP A 199 4.86 10.43 -21.87
N LYS A 200 4.85 10.92 -20.63
CA LYS A 200 3.98 10.43 -19.55
C LYS A 200 2.73 11.29 -19.41
N SER A 201 1.58 10.66 -19.27
CA SER A 201 0.30 11.32 -19.02
C SER A 201 -0.10 11.26 -17.54
N PHE A 202 -0.75 12.33 -17.10
CA PHE A 202 -1.25 12.53 -15.74
C PHE A 202 -2.67 13.08 -15.79
N THR A 203 -3.40 12.95 -14.68
CA THR A 203 -4.72 13.55 -14.46
C THR A 203 -4.64 14.57 -13.35
N ALA A 204 -5.25 15.72 -13.55
CA ALA A 204 -5.53 16.71 -12.53
C ALA A 204 -6.94 16.51 -11.96
N GLU A 205 -7.04 16.38 -10.65
CA GLU A 205 -8.32 16.23 -9.97
C GLU A 205 -8.34 17.01 -8.64
N GLU A 206 -9.56 17.31 -8.18
CA GLU A 206 -9.76 17.87 -6.84
C GLU A 206 -9.40 16.82 -5.79
N ALA A 207 -8.51 17.19 -4.87
CA ALA A 207 -8.20 16.32 -3.76
C ALA A 207 -9.37 16.29 -2.74
N ARG A 208 -9.61 15.13 -2.11
CA ARG A 208 -10.65 14.84 -1.10
C ARG A 208 -10.86 15.91 0.00
N PHE A 209 -9.84 16.69 0.35
CA PHE A 209 -9.93 17.75 1.37
C PHE A 209 -9.58 19.14 0.81
N GLY A 210 -9.83 19.34 -0.49
CA GLY A 210 -9.45 20.52 -1.23
C GLY A 210 -8.00 20.50 -1.70
N GLY A 211 -7.67 21.44 -2.59
CA GLY A 211 -6.42 21.43 -3.35
C GLY A 211 -6.54 20.62 -4.64
N ILE A 212 -5.44 20.55 -5.38
CA ILE A 212 -5.34 19.77 -6.61
C ILE A 212 -4.28 18.71 -6.45
N VAL A 213 -4.61 17.51 -6.87
CA VAL A 213 -3.64 16.44 -7.04
C VAL A 213 -3.46 16.15 -8.52
N ILE A 214 -2.20 15.96 -8.90
CA ILE A 214 -1.82 15.50 -10.21
C ILE A 214 -1.22 14.10 -10.03
N GLN A 215 -1.83 13.08 -10.63
CA GLN A 215 -1.35 11.69 -10.53
C GLN A 215 -1.37 10.96 -11.88
N ALA A 216 -0.54 9.93 -12.03
CA ALA A 216 -0.46 9.19 -13.27
C ALA A 216 -1.77 8.45 -13.58
N LYS A 217 -2.12 8.38 -14.87
CA LYS A 217 -3.20 7.50 -15.35
C LYS A 217 -2.73 6.05 -15.40
N GLU A 218 -3.68 5.14 -15.22
CA GLU A 218 -3.54 3.73 -15.59
C GLU A 218 -4.17 3.45 -16.95
#